data_AF-A0A939FG95-F1
#
_entry.id   AF-A0A939FG95-F1
#
_cell.length_a   1.000
_cell.length_b   1.000
_cell.length_c   1.000
_cell.angle_alpha   90.00
_cell.angle_beta   90.00
_cell.angle_gamma   90.00
#
_symmetry.space_group_name_H-M   'P 1'
#
loop_
_entity.id
_entity.type
_entity.pdbx_description
1 polymer ?
#
loop_
_entity_poly.entity_id
_entity_poly.type
_entity_poly.pdbx_seq_one_letter_code
_entity_poly.pdbx_strand_id
1 'polypeptide(L)' 'AGALARAHGGPDPVVTGGYRLGDVRHITASSERLTAELGWKPEVGFDEGMAEFARSGLRGG' A
#
# COMPACT_ATOMS: atom_id res chain seq x y z
N ALA A 1 -5.32 -1.03 5.45
CA ALA A 1 -5.38 -0.62 6.87
C ALA A 1 -4.82 -1.70 7.82
N GLY A 2 -5.29 -2.96 7.76
CA GLY A 2 -4.86 -4.00 8.71
C GLY A 2 -3.35 -4.26 8.79
N ALA A 3 -2.63 -4.33 7.65
CA ALA A 3 -1.18 -4.53 7.65
C ALA A 3 -0.41 -3.44 8.42
N LEU A 4 -0.83 -2.18 8.27
CA LEU A 4 -0.24 -1.06 9.01
C LEU A 4 -0.54 -1.13 10.50
N ALA A 5 -1.79 -1.45 10.87
CA ALA A 5 -2.19 -1.61 12.27
C ALA A 5 -1.35 -2.70 12.96
N ARG A 6 -1.19 -3.86 12.31
CA ARG A 6 -0.32 -4.94 12.80
C ARG A 6 1.14 -4.50 12.92
N ALA A 7 1.68 -3.79 11.93
CA ALA A 7 3.06 -3.30 11.97
C ALA A 7 3.33 -2.36 13.16
N HIS A 8 2.31 -1.65 13.64
CA HIS A 8 2.38 -0.80 14.84
C HIS A 8 1.92 -1.49 16.13
N GLY A 9 1.47 -2.75 16.09
CA GLY A 9 0.85 -3.41 17.24
C GLY A 9 -0.47 -2.77 17.69
N GLY A 10 -1.15 -2.05 16.79
CA GLY A 10 -2.40 -1.36 17.05
C GLY A 10 -3.64 -2.27 16.91
N PRO A 11 -4.82 -1.77 17.30
CA PRO A 11 -6.07 -2.49 17.16
C PRO A 11 -6.46 -2.66 15.68
N ASP A 12 -7.36 -3.61 15.41
CA ASP A 12 -7.91 -3.77 14.08
C ASP A 12 -8.67 -2.51 13.64
N PRO A 13 -8.54 -2.12 12.36
CA PRO A 13 -9.21 -0.95 11.83
C PRO A 13 -10.73 -1.14 11.77
N VAL A 14 -11.48 -0.09 12.09
CA VAL A 14 -12.95 -0.08 11.99
C VAL A 14 -13.37 0.45 10.62
N VAL A 15 -14.22 -0.29 9.92
CA VAL A 15 -14.81 0.14 8.64
C VAL A 15 -16.07 0.96 8.93
N THR A 16 -16.01 2.27 8.66
CA THR A 16 -17.12 3.20 8.98
C THR A 16 -18.17 3.32 7.87
N GLY A 17 -17.87 2.86 6.66
CA GLY A 17 -18.74 2.99 5.49
C GLY A 17 -18.72 4.38 4.81
N GLY A 18 -17.97 5.35 5.35
CA GLY A 18 -17.81 6.66 4.73
C GLY A 18 -16.95 6.62 3.46
N TYR A 19 -17.33 7.40 2.44
CA TYR A 19 -16.57 7.58 1.20
C TYR A 19 -16.78 8.99 0.66
N ARG A 20 -15.88 9.48 -0.21
CA ARG A 20 -16.07 10.75 -0.90
C ARG A 20 -16.72 10.54 -2.26
N LEU A 21 -17.52 11.52 -2.69
CA LEU A 21 -18.03 11.54 -4.04
C LEU A 21 -16.85 11.73 -5.00
N GLY A 22 -16.60 10.73 -5.84
CA GLY A 22 -15.48 10.72 -6.78
C GLY A 22 -14.37 9.72 -6.44
N ASP A 23 -14.40 9.06 -5.28
CA ASP A 23 -13.42 8.01 -4.96
C ASP A 23 -13.57 6.82 -5.93
N VAL A 24 -12.47 6.47 -6.58
CA VAL A 24 -12.39 5.26 -7.42
C VAL A 24 -12.25 4.04 -6.53
N ARG A 25 -13.10 3.03 -6.72
CA ARG A 25 -13.11 1.81 -5.90
C ARG A 25 -11.95 0.86 -6.18
N HIS A 26 -11.53 0.78 -7.44
CA HIS A 26 -10.47 -0.12 -7.89
C HIS A 26 -9.56 0.63 -8.86
N ILE A 27 -8.29 0.77 -8.48
CA ILE A 27 -7.25 1.33 -9.31
C ILE A 27 -6.09 0.34 -9.38
N THR A 28 -5.74 -0.08 -10.59
CA THR A 28 -4.63 -1.00 -10.87
C THR A 28 -3.92 -0.52 -12.13
N ALA A 29 -2.59 -0.62 -12.14
CA ALA A 29 -1.80 -0.36 -13.34
C ALA A 29 -1.34 -1.70 -13.94
N SER A 30 -1.38 -1.81 -15.28
CA SER A 30 -0.69 -2.91 -15.96
C SER A 30 0.82 -2.75 -15.79
N SER A 31 1.49 -3.82 -15.35
CA SER A 31 2.96 -3.86 -15.24
C SER A 31 3.63 -4.41 -16.50
N GLU A 32 2.87 -4.79 -17.53
CA GLU A 32 3.38 -5.51 -18.70
C GLU A 32 4.50 -4.76 -19.41
N ARG A 33 4.34 -3.44 -19.61
CA ARG A 33 5.38 -2.63 -20.27
C ARG A 33 6.65 -2.51 -19.44
N LEU A 34 6.55 -2.39 -18.12
CA LEU A 34 7.72 -2.36 -17.24
C LEU A 34 8.49 -3.68 -17.31
N THR A 35 7.77 -4.80 -17.34
CA THR A 35 8.38 -6.13 -17.47
C THR A 35 9.00 -6.33 -18.85
N ALA A 36 8.30 -5.98 -19.93
CA ALA A 36 8.76 -6.20 -21.29
C ALA A 36 9.92 -5.29 -21.70
N GLU A 37 9.87 -3.99 -21.34
CA GLU A 37 10.84 -3.01 -21.81
C GLU A 37 12.04 -2.87 -20.86
N LEU A 38 11.85 -3.12 -19.55
CA LEU A 38 12.88 -2.89 -18.53
C LEU A 38 13.31 -4.16 -17.79
N GLY A 39 12.69 -5.32 -18.08
CA GLY A 39 12.93 -6.54 -17.31
C GLY A 39 12.49 -6.42 -15.84
N TRP A 40 11.68 -5.41 -15.52
CA TRP A 40 11.30 -5.09 -14.15
C TRP A 40 10.29 -6.10 -13.60
N LYS A 41 10.46 -6.46 -12.32
CA LYS A 41 9.52 -7.26 -11.54
C LYS A 41 9.42 -6.70 -10.11
N PRO A 42 8.26 -6.82 -9.44
CA PRO A 42 8.16 -6.48 -8.04
C PRO A 42 9.00 -7.46 -7.20
N GLU A 43 9.81 -6.93 -6.30
CA GLU A 43 10.63 -7.73 -5.39
C GLU A 43 10.11 -7.74 -3.95
N VAL A 44 9.39 -6.68 -3.57
CA VAL A 44 8.86 -6.50 -2.23
C VAL A 44 7.38 -6.82 -2.20
N GLY A 45 6.99 -7.75 -1.33
CA GLY A 45 5.59 -8.09 -1.08
C GLY A 45 4.87 -7.00 -0.30
N PHE A 46 3.53 -7.00 -0.34
CA PHE A 46 2.73 -5.98 0.34
C PHE A 46 2.98 -5.93 1.85
N ASP A 47 2.92 -7.06 2.56
CA ASP A 47 3.11 -7.07 4.03
C ASP A 47 4.53 -6.66 4.43
N GLU A 48 5.55 -7.08 3.68
CA GLU A 48 6.95 -6.71 3.90
C GLU A 48 7.15 -5.20 3.73
N GLY A 49 6.68 -4.65 2.60
CA GLY A 49 6.77 -3.22 2.32
C GLY A 49 5.99 -2.37 3.33
N MET A 50 4.82 -2.84 3.78
CA MET A 50 4.05 -2.14 4.82
C MET A 50 4.78 -2.14 6.18
N ALA A 51 5.48 -3.22 6.53
CA ALA A 51 6.26 -3.29 7.75
C ALA A 51 7.46 -2.33 7.71
N GLU A 52 8.18 -2.27 6.59
CA GLU A 52 9.28 -1.30 6.39
C GLU A 52 8.76 0.15 6.42
N PHE A 53 7.66 0.42 5.72
CA PHE A 53 7.04 1.73 5.67
C PHE A 53 6.67 2.25 7.06
N ALA A 54 6.07 1.39 7.92
CA ALA A 54 5.69 1.76 9.29
C ALA A 54 6.87 2.24 10.16
N ARG A 55 8.10 1.83 9.83
CA ARG A 55 9.33 2.20 10.55
C ARG A 55 10.10 3.34 9.88
N SER A 56 9.72 3.70 8.66
CA SER A 56 10.36 4.76 7.91
C SER A 56 10.01 6.11 8.54
N GLY A 57 11.02 6.93 8.85
CA GLY A 57 10.79 8.29 9.33
C GLY A 57 9.95 9.09 8.32
N LEU A 58 8.93 9.80 8.81
CA LEU A 58 8.13 10.69 7.99
C LEU A 58 9.05 11.78 7.42
N ARG A 59 9.21 11.79 6.10
CA ARG A 59 9.91 12.86 5.39
C ARG A 59 8.94 14.02 5.23
N GLY A 60 8.94 14.93 6.20
CA GLY A 60 8.26 16.21 6.10
C GLY A 60 9.06 17.13 5.17
N GLY A 61 8.40 17.60 4.11
CA GLY A 61 8.84 18.79 3.37
C GLY A 61 8.39 20.06 4.07
#